data_AF-A0A0D0Q5W8-F1
#
_entry.id   AF-A0A0D0Q5W8-F1
#
_cell.length_a   1.000
_cell.length_b   1.000
_cell.length_c   1.000
_cell.angle_alpha   90.00
_cell.angle_beta   90.00
_cell.angle_gamma   90.00
#
_symmetry.space_group_name_H-M   'P 1'
#
loop_
_entity.id
_entity.type
_entity.pdbx_description
1 polymer ?
#
loop_
_entity_poly.entity_id
_entity_poly.type
_entity_poly.pdbx_seq_one_letter_code
_entity_poly.pdbx_strand_id
1 'polypeptide(L)' 'MQQLSVLLSKESPRIKRGKWTEEEEFYLWQHKDIFDVSELAARLERSEVSVYSKLRQLEKKNVLPC' A
#
# COMPACT_ATOMS: atom_id res chain seq x y z
N MET A 1 -20.84 17.03 -28.96
CA MET A 1 -20.08 15.88 -28.42
C MET A 1 -19.31 16.36 -27.19
N GLN A 2 -19.92 16.29 -26.00
CA GLN A 2 -19.24 16.73 -24.77
C GLN A 2 -18.34 15.59 -24.27
N GLN A 3 -17.04 15.86 -24.19
CA GLN A 3 -16.07 15.01 -23.50
C GLN A 3 -16.33 15.10 -21.99
N LEU A 4 -16.56 13.96 -21.34
CA LEU A 4 -16.55 13.83 -19.88
C LEU A 4 -15.86 12.51 -19.55
N SER A 5 -14.53 12.58 -19.64
CA SER A 5 -13.61 11.55 -19.17
C SER A 5 -13.57 11.52 -17.65
N VAL A 6 -13.53 10.31 -17.11
CA VAL A 6 -13.15 9.95 -15.73
C VAL A 6 -14.24 10.16 -14.67
N LEU A 7 -15.19 9.23 -14.64
CA LEU A 7 -15.77 8.78 -13.37
C LEU A 7 -14.70 7.99 -12.62
N LEU A 8 -13.73 8.69 -12.01
CA LEU A 8 -12.98 8.15 -10.88
C LEU A 8 -13.99 8.11 -9.74
N SER A 9 -14.71 6.99 -9.65
CA SER A 9 -15.59 6.68 -8.53
C SER A 9 -14.82 6.95 -7.25
N LYS A 10 -15.18 8.04 -6.57
CA LYS A 10 -14.88 8.30 -5.16
C LYS A 10 -15.64 7.30 -4.29
N GLU A 11 -15.45 6.01 -4.53
CA GLU A 11 -15.63 5.03 -3.47
C GLU A 11 -14.44 5.25 -2.56
N SER A 12 -14.67 5.96 -1.44
CA SER A 12 -13.71 5.98 -0.35
C SER A 12 -13.27 4.53 -0.12
N PRO A 13 -12.02 4.15 -0.42
CA PRO A 13 -11.60 2.77 -0.32
C PRO A 13 -11.90 2.34 1.10
N ARG A 14 -12.54 1.18 1.29
CA ARG A 14 -12.75 0.61 2.62
C ARG A 14 -11.38 0.26 3.17
N ILE A 15 -10.72 1.26 3.77
CA ILE A 15 -9.35 1.13 4.26
C ILE A 15 -9.35 0.01 5.27
N LYS A 16 -8.66 -1.09 4.94
CA LYS A 16 -8.53 -2.23 5.85
C LYS A 16 -7.83 -1.75 7.13
N ARG A 17 -8.53 -1.86 8.25
CA ARG A 17 -8.00 -1.58 9.58
C ARG A 17 -7.74 -2.91 10.27
N GLY A 18 -6.50 -3.15 10.69
CA GLY A 18 -6.12 -4.42 11.31
C GLY A 18 -4.63 -4.70 11.22
N LYS A 19 -4.25 -5.86 11.76
CA LYS A 19 -2.89 -6.40 11.65
C LYS A 19 -2.52 -6.58 10.18
N TRP A 20 -1.23 -6.49 9.90
CA TRP A 20 -0.67 -6.88 8.62
C TRP A 20 -0.54 -8.39 8.60
N THR A 21 -1.01 -9.05 7.55
CA THR A 21 -0.75 -10.47 7.34
C THR A 21 0.62 -10.66 6.69
N GLU A 22 1.18 -11.85 6.83
CA GLU A 22 2.50 -12.16 6.25
C GLU A 22 2.47 -12.04 4.72
N GLU A 23 1.34 -12.34 4.08
CA GLU A 23 1.14 -12.17 2.64
C GLU A 23 1.12 -10.69 2.24
N GLU A 24 0.44 -9.83 3.03
CA GLU A 24 0.46 -8.38 2.79
C GLU A 24 1.87 -7.82 2.95
N GLU A 25 2.61 -8.25 3.98
CA GLU A 25 4.01 -7.84 4.21
C GLU A 25 4.94 -8.31 3.10
N PHE A 26 4.80 -9.56 2.66
CA PHE A 26 5.58 -10.12 1.57
C PHE A 26 5.31 -9.37 0.26
N TYR A 27 4.03 -9.10 -0.06
CA TYR A 27 3.67 -8.33 -1.23
C TYR A 27 4.27 -6.92 -1.19
N LEU A 28 4.16 -6.23 -0.05
CA LEU A 28 4.74 -4.92 0.19
C LEU A 28 6.25 -4.92 -0.05
N TRP A 29 6.94 -5.92 0.49
CA TRP A 29 8.40 -6.03 0.42
C TRP A 29 8.90 -6.36 -0.99
N GLN A 30 8.24 -7.29 -1.69
CA GLN A 30 8.63 -7.68 -3.04
C GLN A 30 8.44 -6.56 -4.07
N HIS A 31 7.47 -5.67 -3.84
CA HIS A 31 7.10 -4.64 -4.81
C HIS A 31 7.51 -3.22 -4.42
N LYS A 32 8.22 -3.04 -3.29
CA LYS A 32 8.60 -1.71 -2.80
C LYS A 32 9.46 -0.90 -3.77
N ASP A 33 10.23 -1.59 -4.63
CA ASP A 33 11.15 -0.97 -5.59
C ASP A 33 10.50 -0.81 -6.98
N ILE A 34 9.29 -1.37 -7.16
CA ILE A 34 8.58 -1.40 -8.44
C ILE A 34 7.42 -0.39 -8.44
N PHE A 35 6.69 -0.29 -7.33
CA PHE A 35 5.51 0.56 -7.20
C PHE A 35 5.70 1.66 -6.15
N ASP A 36 5.09 2.81 -6.42
CA ASP A 36 5.00 3.89 -5.45
C ASP A 36 4.09 3.54 -4.26
N VAL A 37 4.28 4.24 -3.14
CA VAL A 37 3.48 4.04 -1.91
C VAL A 37 1.97 4.19 -2.17
N SER A 38 1.57 5.13 -3.04
CA SER A 38 0.16 5.33 -3.41
C SER A 38 -0.42 4.13 -4.17
N GLU A 39 0.36 3.57 -5.07
CA GLU A 39 0.00 2.39 -5.84
C GLU A 39 -0.09 1.12 -4.98
N LEU A 40 0.84 0.96 -4.04
CA LEU A 40 0.81 -0.11 -3.05
C LEU A 40 -0.40 0.03 -2.12
N ALA A 41 -0.70 1.25 -1.69
CA ALA A 41 -1.85 1.56 -0.85
C ALA A 41 -3.18 1.24 -1.54
N ALA A 42 -3.30 1.59 -2.83
CA ALA A 42 -4.46 1.27 -3.64
C ALA A 42 -4.64 -0.26 -3.79
N ARG A 43 -3.56 -0.99 -4.09
CA ARG A 43 -3.58 -2.45 -4.29
C ARG A 43 -3.90 -3.22 -3.00
N LEU A 44 -3.40 -2.76 -1.86
CA LEU A 44 -3.61 -3.38 -0.56
C LEU A 44 -4.88 -2.87 0.15
N GLU A 45 -5.57 -1.90 -0.45
CA GLU A 45 -6.71 -1.21 0.16
C GLU A 45 -6.37 -0.66 1.56
N ARG A 46 -5.14 -0.14 1.71
CA ARG A 46 -4.62 0.46 2.95
C ARG A 46 -4.37 1.95 2.75
N SER A 47 -4.20 2.66 3.86
CA SER A 47 -3.76 4.06 3.80
C SER A 47 -2.28 4.13 3.44
N GLU A 48 -1.92 5.08 2.59
CA GLU A 48 -0.53 5.40 2.23
C GLU A 48 0.37 5.58 3.47
N VAL A 49 -0.13 6.25 4.50
CA VAL A 49 0.61 6.47 5.75
C VAL A 49 0.88 5.14 6.47
N SER A 50 -0.06 4.19 6.40
CA SER A 50 0.09 2.85 6.98
C SER A 50 1.08 2.01 6.19
N VAL A 51 1.02 2.05 4.86
CA VAL A 51 1.96 1.40 3.93
C VAL A 51 3.38 1.92 4.19
N TYR A 52 3.57 3.24 4.21
CA TYR A 52 4.88 3.85 4.45
C TYR A 52 5.46 3.46 5.82
N SER A 53 4.63 3.53 6.86
CA SER A 53 5.04 3.13 8.21
C SER A 53 5.43 1.65 8.26
N LYS A 54 4.72 0.78 7.53
CA LYS A 54 5.01 -0.64 7.48
C LYS A 54 6.28 -0.96 6.69
N LEU A 55 6.48 -0.33 5.53
CA LEU A 55 7.72 -0.45 4.75
C LEU A 55 8.93 -0.13 5.62
N ARG A 56 8.90 1.00 6.33
CA ARG A 56 9.99 1.40 7.23
C ARG A 56 10.23 0.39 8.36
N GLN A 57 9.19 -0.27 8.87
CA GLN A 57 9.33 -1.35 9.86
C GLN A 57 9.98 -2.59 9.24
N LEU A 58 9.57 -2.99 8.04
CA LEU A 58 10.15 -4.12 7.32
C LEU A 58 11.61 -3.87 6.95
N GLU A 59 11.95 -2.66 6.52
CA GLU A 59 13.34 -2.26 6.25
C GLU A 59 14.20 -2.38 7.51
N LYS A 60 13.72 -1.87 8.65
CA LYS A 60 14.44 -2.03 9.92
C LYS A 60 14.61 -3.50 10.33
N LYS A 61 13.57 -4.31 10.14
CA LYS A 61 13.59 -5.75 10.48
C LYS A 61 14.54 -6.55 9.57
N ASN A 62 14.65 -6.18 8.29
CA ASN A 62 15.59 -6.82 7.36
C ASN A 62 17.03 -6.30 7.50
N VAL A 63 17.22 -5.05 7.91
CA VAL A 63 18.56 -4.43 8.07
C VAL A 63 19.22 -4.80 9.40
N LEU A 64 18.43 -5.14 10.43
CA LEU A 64 18.95 -5.63 11.69
C LEU A 64 18.71 -7.14 11.78
N PRO A 65 19.71 -7.99 11.47
CA PRO A 65 19.67 -9.36 11.95
C PRO A 65 19.68 -9.31 13.48
N CYS A 66 18.62 -9.85 14.09
CA CYS A 66 18.60 -10.11 15.53
C CYS A 66 19.72 -11.09 15.91
#